data_AF-A0A3Q0EQN2-F1
#
_entry.id   AF-A0A3Q0EQN2-F1
#
_cell.length_a   1.000
_cell.length_b   1.000
_cell.length_c   1.000
_cell.angle_alpha   90.00
_cell.angle_beta   90.00
_cell.angle_gamma   90.00
#
_symmetry.space_group_name_H-M   'P 1'
#
loop_
_entity.id
_entity.type
_entity.pdbx_description
1 polymer ?
#
loop_
_entity_poly.entity_id
_entity_poly.type
_entity_poly.pdbx_seq_one_letter_code
_entity_poly.pdbx_strand_id
1 'polypeptide(L)'
;MGRNQREREEGDKHAGLLKLAQILTYLVVFAGGVVMGLTTSSHIHNTNFISQPYRNPHHPNNYIPISNCSSSAASPPPPPPSSPPPPPPPLDMGEFLHPPNLTHTLSDDELFWRASLMPKKEGYPFRRIPKVAFMFLTRGPLPMLPLWERFFNGHAPLFSIYVHAPPRFHLNVSESSPFYGRQIPSQDVSWGTVTLADAERRLLANALLDFSNERFVLLSESCIPIYNFPTVYRYLTDSAHSFVESYDDPTRYGRGRYSRSMLPHIQLRHWRKGSQWFELNRLLAVYIISDTQYFSLFRKYCKPACYPDEHYIPTFLNMFHGPLNSNRTITWVDWSMLGPHPASFGRANITADFIQALRNNGSLCRYNSEMTSICYLFARKFDPSALEPLLNLSSQSGCILQIDVVEPSLCYFMLTQIYFENYTDEEIDRCFEEFYEDVHTELLKFGEIVNFKVLFYCCACTTVEGQDPERWIR
;
A
#
# COMPACT_ATOMS: atom_id res chain seq x y z
N MET A 1 35.97 72.79 20.06
CA MET A 1 35.76 71.34 20.31
C MET A 1 34.43 70.99 21.01
N GLY A 2 33.44 71.89 21.14
CA GLY A 2 32.20 71.60 21.90
C GLY A 2 30.91 71.41 21.10
N ARG A 3 30.93 71.50 19.75
CA ARG A 3 29.70 71.45 18.92
C ARG A 3 29.34 70.03 18.46
N ASN A 4 30.34 69.19 18.17
CA ASN A 4 30.14 67.81 17.69
C ASN A 4 29.68 66.80 18.75
N GLN A 5 29.82 67.10 20.04
CA GLN A 5 29.44 66.16 21.11
C GLN A 5 27.93 66.25 21.42
N ARG A 6 27.32 67.43 21.21
CA ARG A 6 25.89 67.67 21.41
C ARG A 6 25.02 67.03 20.33
N GLU A 7 25.45 67.10 19.07
CA GLU A 7 24.75 66.48 17.93
C GLU A 7 24.76 64.95 17.98
N ARG A 8 25.83 64.36 18.54
CA ARG A 8 25.95 62.90 18.71
C ARG A 8 25.06 62.38 19.85
N GLU A 9 24.94 63.13 20.95
CA GLU A 9 23.99 62.81 22.03
C GLU A 9 22.52 62.98 21.63
N GLU A 10 22.21 63.95 20.75
CA GLU A 10 20.84 64.13 20.23
C GLU A 10 20.42 63.00 19.28
N GLY A 11 21.35 62.53 18.43
CA GLY A 11 21.13 61.40 17.53
C GLY A 11 20.84 60.08 18.25
N ASP A 12 21.60 59.78 19.31
CA ASP A 12 21.40 58.57 20.12
C ASP A 12 20.08 58.61 20.91
N LYS A 13 19.66 59.80 21.38
CA LYS A 13 18.34 59.98 22.01
C LYS A 13 17.20 59.76 21.00
N HIS A 14 17.34 60.24 19.76
CA HIS A 14 16.35 60.03 18.71
C HIS A 14 16.23 58.55 18.31
N ALA A 15 17.35 57.84 18.20
CA ALA A 15 17.37 56.41 17.90
C ALA A 15 16.74 55.58 19.05
N GLY A 16 16.97 55.97 20.30
CA GLY A 16 16.32 55.37 21.47
C GLY A 16 14.81 55.58 21.49
N LEU A 17 14.35 56.80 21.17
CA LEU A 17 12.92 57.13 21.09
C LEU A 17 12.21 56.36 19.98
N LEU A 18 12.85 56.17 18.82
CA LEU A 18 12.29 55.40 17.71
C LEU A 18 12.13 53.91 18.07
N LYS A 19 13.12 53.32 18.75
CA LYS A 19 13.03 51.93 19.25
C LYS A 19 11.94 51.79 20.30
N LEU A 20 11.81 52.76 21.21
CA LEU A 20 10.75 52.76 22.23
C LEU A 20 9.36 52.83 21.58
N ALA A 21 9.18 53.68 20.57
CA ALA A 21 7.93 53.79 19.82
C ALA A 21 7.59 52.50 19.07
N GLN A 22 8.58 51.82 18.48
CA GLN A 22 8.38 50.51 17.84
C GLN A 22 7.94 49.45 18.84
N ILE A 23 8.61 49.37 20.01
CA ILE A 23 8.25 48.41 21.07
C ILE A 23 6.83 48.67 21.58
N LEU A 24 6.47 49.94 21.83
CA LEU A 24 5.12 50.33 22.23
C LEU A 24 4.08 49.96 21.17
N THR A 25 4.40 50.15 19.89
CA THR A 25 3.50 49.76 18.78
C THR A 25 3.29 48.25 18.76
N TYR A 26 4.35 47.44 18.91
CA TYR A 26 4.22 45.98 18.98
C TYR A 26 3.39 45.53 20.19
N LEU A 27 3.56 46.17 21.36
CA LEU A 27 2.78 45.89 22.57
C LEU A 27 1.28 46.19 22.37
N VAL A 28 0.95 47.30 21.73
CA VAL A 28 -0.45 47.68 21.45
C VAL A 28 -1.10 46.68 20.48
N VAL A 29 -0.39 46.29 19.41
CA VAL A 29 -0.89 45.29 18.45
C VAL A 29 -1.07 43.92 19.12
N PHE A 30 -0.12 43.51 19.96
CA PHE A 30 -0.21 42.25 20.72
C PHE A 30 -1.38 42.26 21.70
N ALA A 31 -1.55 43.33 22.49
CA ALA A 31 -2.67 43.47 23.40
C ALA A 31 -4.03 43.48 22.66
N GLY A 32 -4.11 44.16 21.51
CA GLY A 32 -5.28 44.13 20.64
C GLY A 32 -5.60 42.72 20.13
N GLY A 33 -4.58 41.96 19.73
CA GLY A 33 -4.72 40.56 19.34
C GLY A 33 -5.23 39.65 20.46
N VAL A 34 -4.74 39.84 21.69
CA VAL A 34 -5.20 39.08 22.86
C VAL A 34 -6.66 39.40 23.20
N VAL A 35 -7.06 40.68 23.18
CA VAL A 35 -8.47 41.06 23.44
C VAL A 35 -9.40 40.53 22.33
N MET A 36 -9.00 40.61 21.06
CA MET A 36 -9.75 40.00 19.95
C MET A 36 -9.85 38.47 20.08
N GLY A 37 -8.78 37.80 20.51
CA GLY A 37 -8.78 36.35 20.74
C GLY A 37 -9.71 35.94 21.90
N LEU A 38 -9.69 36.68 23.01
CA LEU A 38 -10.55 36.40 24.17
C LEU A 38 -12.03 36.68 23.87
N THR A 39 -12.34 37.75 23.16
CA THR A 39 -13.72 38.08 22.77
C THR A 39 -14.29 37.06 21.77
N THR A 40 -13.51 36.64 20.75
CA THR A 40 -13.96 35.61 19.80
C THR A 40 -14.09 34.23 20.45
N SER A 41 -13.18 33.86 21.36
CA SER A 41 -13.26 32.59 22.10
C SER A 41 -14.47 32.53 23.04
N SER A 42 -14.79 33.62 23.73
CA SER A 42 -15.98 33.72 24.59
C SER A 42 -17.32 33.63 23.82
N HIS A 43 -17.31 34.00 22.53
CA HIS A 43 -18.51 33.93 21.67
C HIS A 43 -18.73 32.56 21.03
N ILE A 44 -17.70 31.72 20.96
CA ILE A 44 -17.77 30.33 20.45
C ILE A 44 -18.21 29.36 21.55
N HIS A 45 -17.90 29.64 22.82
CA HIS A 45 -18.31 28.79 23.95
C HIS A 45 -19.79 28.98 24.35
N ASN A 46 -20.47 30.02 23.84
CA ASN A 46 -21.87 30.33 24.19
C ASN A 46 -22.90 29.91 23.12
N THR A 47 -22.47 29.25 22.04
CA THR A 47 -23.34 28.82 20.93
C THR A 47 -23.41 27.31 20.69
N ASN A 48 -22.71 26.48 21.48
CA ASN A 48 -22.68 25.02 21.31
C ASN A 48 -23.12 24.21 22.55
N PHE A 49 -24.09 24.73 23.32
CA PHE A 49 -24.86 23.91 24.26
C PHE A 49 -26.36 24.22 24.12
N ILE A 50 -26.96 23.70 23.04
CA ILE A 50 -28.40 23.46 22.98
C ILE A 50 -28.60 21.96 22.77
N SER A 51 -28.78 21.27 23.89
CA SER A 51 -29.45 19.98 23.97
C SER A 51 -30.88 20.11 23.41
N GLN A 52 -31.21 19.28 22.43
CA GLN A 52 -32.58 19.12 21.91
C GLN A 52 -33.56 18.79 23.05
N PRO A 53 -34.66 19.53 23.22
CA PRO A 53 -35.80 19.03 23.98
C PRO A 53 -36.79 18.32 23.07
N TYR A 54 -37.11 17.10 23.49
CA TYR A 54 -38.30 16.32 23.18
C TYR A 54 -39.54 17.22 23.03
N ARG A 55 -40.20 17.19 21.87
CA ARG A 55 -41.44 17.94 21.61
C ARG A 55 -42.63 17.00 21.77
N ASN A 56 -43.28 17.06 22.94
CA ASN A 56 -44.60 16.48 23.17
C ASN A 56 -45.66 17.54 22.78
N PRO A 57 -46.69 17.24 21.95
CA PRO A 57 -47.71 18.22 21.60
C PRO A 57 -48.91 18.14 22.55
N HIS A 58 -49.11 19.18 23.34
CA HIS A 58 -50.41 19.49 23.94
C HIS A 58 -50.98 20.73 23.23
N HIS A 59 -52.16 20.59 22.63
CA HIS A 59 -53.05 21.72 22.34
C HIS A 59 -54.46 21.36 22.85
N PRO A 60 -55.23 22.32 23.39
CA PRO A 60 -56.40 22.06 24.22
C PRO A 60 -57.70 22.00 23.41
N ASN A 61 -58.67 21.31 24.03
CA ASN A 61 -60.06 21.19 23.67
C ASN A 61 -60.71 22.51 23.23
N ASN A 62 -61.41 22.49 22.10
CA ASN A 62 -62.57 23.34 21.85
C ASN A 62 -63.72 22.49 21.29
N TYR A 63 -64.77 22.37 22.09
CA TYR A 63 -66.06 21.77 21.74
C TYR A 63 -66.93 22.81 21.01
N ILE A 64 -67.46 22.47 19.83
CA ILE A 64 -68.71 23.04 19.27
C ILE A 64 -69.48 21.91 18.55
N PRO A 65 -70.82 21.82 18.66
CA PRO A 65 -71.56 20.58 18.42
C PRO A 65 -72.21 20.45 17.03
N ILE A 66 -72.25 19.18 16.58
CA ILE A 66 -73.27 18.43 15.79
C ILE A 66 -74.20 19.21 14.85
N SER A 67 -74.15 18.84 13.55
CA SER A 67 -75.37 18.57 12.75
C SER A 67 -75.09 17.73 11.49
N ASN A 68 -75.54 16.47 11.55
CA ASN A 68 -76.26 15.66 10.55
C ASN A 68 -75.75 15.38 9.12
N CYS A 69 -75.64 14.07 8.89
CA CYS A 69 -76.32 13.23 7.88
C CYS A 69 -75.52 12.67 6.69
N SER A 70 -75.69 11.34 6.56
CA SER A 70 -75.80 10.53 5.33
C SER A 70 -74.55 9.78 4.81
N SER A 71 -74.58 8.46 5.09
CA SER A 71 -74.44 7.35 4.13
C SER A 71 -73.06 6.78 3.76
N SER A 72 -72.82 5.57 4.29
CA SER A 72 -72.34 4.35 3.62
C SER A 72 -70.99 4.33 2.91
N ALA A 73 -70.00 3.68 3.52
CA ALA A 73 -69.30 2.50 2.99
C ALA A 73 -68.34 1.94 4.06
N ALA A 74 -68.45 0.66 4.41
CA ALA A 74 -67.52 0.00 5.32
C ALA A 74 -66.19 -0.26 4.59
N SER A 75 -65.14 0.45 4.96
CA SER A 75 -63.76 0.18 4.53
C SER A 75 -63.21 -1.06 5.26
N PRO A 76 -62.41 -1.92 4.58
CA PRO A 76 -61.82 -3.11 5.21
C PRO A 76 -60.82 -2.71 6.30
N PRO A 77 -60.59 -3.58 7.31
CA PRO A 77 -59.66 -3.29 8.39
C PRO A 77 -58.23 -3.10 7.85
N PRO A 78 -57.44 -2.18 8.44
CA PRO A 78 -56.04 -2.00 8.04
C PRO A 78 -55.26 -3.30 8.27
N PRO A 79 -54.28 -3.62 7.42
CA PRO A 79 -53.41 -4.78 7.63
C PRO A 79 -52.68 -4.63 8.98
N PRO A 80 -52.41 -5.75 9.68
CA PRO A 80 -51.67 -5.71 10.93
C PRO A 80 -50.32 -5.01 10.72
N PRO A 81 -49.83 -4.24 11.72
CA PRO A 81 -48.54 -3.57 11.61
C PRO A 81 -47.47 -4.62 11.33
N SER A 82 -46.74 -4.44 10.23
CA SER A 82 -45.57 -5.25 9.89
C SER A 82 -44.64 -5.30 11.10
N SER A 83 -44.19 -6.50 11.48
CA SER A 83 -43.22 -6.66 12.57
C SER A 83 -42.02 -5.74 12.33
N PRO A 84 -41.50 -5.09 13.39
CA PRO A 84 -40.31 -4.25 13.25
C PRO A 84 -39.19 -5.07 12.61
N PRO A 85 -38.40 -4.47 11.69
CA PRO A 85 -37.30 -5.17 11.07
C PRO A 85 -36.36 -5.69 12.17
N PRO A 86 -35.76 -6.89 11.98
CA PRO A 86 -34.82 -7.43 12.94
C PRO A 86 -33.68 -6.42 13.19
N PRO A 87 -33.15 -6.34 14.42
CA PRO A 87 -32.03 -5.47 14.71
C PRO A 87 -30.84 -5.84 13.81
N PRO A 88 -30.04 -4.87 13.37
CA PRO A 88 -28.86 -5.15 12.55
C PRO A 88 -27.92 -6.08 13.29
N PRO A 89 -27.20 -6.97 12.58
CA PRO A 89 -26.25 -7.87 13.19
C PRO A 89 -25.18 -7.08 13.97
N PRO A 90 -24.65 -7.64 15.08
CA PRO A 90 -23.53 -7.04 15.81
C PRO A 90 -22.35 -6.80 14.87
N LEU A 91 -21.59 -5.74 15.12
CA LEU A 91 -20.37 -5.45 14.36
C LEU A 91 -19.35 -6.57 14.58
N ASP A 92 -19.03 -7.31 13.53
CA ASP A 92 -17.96 -8.29 13.55
C ASP A 92 -16.61 -7.57 13.36
N MET A 93 -15.80 -7.58 14.42
CA MET A 93 -14.46 -7.00 14.38
C MET A 93 -13.55 -7.71 13.38
N GLY A 94 -13.74 -9.01 13.13
CA GLY A 94 -13.00 -9.76 12.13
C GLY A 94 -13.26 -9.22 10.72
N GLU A 95 -14.53 -9.10 10.34
CA GLU A 95 -14.94 -8.51 9.05
C GLU A 95 -14.54 -7.04 8.92
N PHE A 96 -14.58 -6.28 10.01
CA PHE A 96 -14.12 -4.89 9.99
C PHE A 96 -12.63 -4.78 9.70
N LEU A 97 -11.81 -5.64 10.31
CA LEU A 97 -10.35 -5.63 10.16
C LEU A 97 -9.90 -6.25 8.83
N HIS A 98 -10.61 -7.29 8.37
CA HIS A 98 -10.31 -8.04 7.16
C HIS A 98 -11.59 -8.22 6.33
N PRO A 99 -11.98 -7.19 5.54
CA PRO A 99 -13.19 -7.26 4.73
C PRO A 99 -13.15 -8.46 3.77
N PRO A 100 -14.08 -9.43 3.90
CA PRO A 100 -14.07 -10.62 3.05
C PRO A 100 -14.53 -10.29 1.63
N ASN A 101 -15.42 -9.31 1.49
CA ASN A 101 -15.96 -8.84 0.22
C ASN A 101 -15.44 -7.43 -0.10
N LEU A 102 -14.96 -7.25 -1.33
CA LEU A 102 -14.49 -5.97 -1.83
C LEU A 102 -15.59 -5.10 -2.45
N THR A 103 -16.80 -5.64 -2.64
CA THR A 103 -17.91 -4.86 -3.20
C THR A 103 -18.53 -3.95 -2.15
N HIS A 104 -18.70 -2.68 -2.51
CA HIS A 104 -19.31 -1.65 -1.67
C HIS A 104 -19.90 -0.53 -2.55
N THR A 105 -20.76 0.30 -1.96
CA THR A 105 -21.40 1.45 -2.63
C THR A 105 -20.81 2.81 -2.26
N LEU A 106 -19.73 2.82 -1.46
CA LEU A 106 -19.04 4.06 -1.07
C LEU A 106 -18.57 4.84 -2.30
N SER A 107 -18.82 6.15 -2.29
CA SER A 107 -18.16 7.10 -3.18
C SER A 107 -16.66 7.17 -2.89
N ASP A 108 -15.87 7.73 -3.81
CA ASP A 108 -14.42 7.90 -3.60
C ASP A 108 -14.12 8.73 -2.35
N ASP A 109 -14.90 9.79 -2.08
CA ASP A 109 -14.70 10.63 -0.89
C ASP A 109 -14.97 9.85 0.41
N GLU A 110 -16.05 9.07 0.46
CA GLU A 110 -16.35 8.21 1.62
C GLU A 110 -15.33 7.09 1.79
N LEU A 111 -14.90 6.48 0.68
CA LEU A 111 -13.89 5.43 0.66
C LEU A 111 -12.54 5.96 1.15
N PHE A 112 -12.09 7.11 0.63
CA PHE A 112 -10.81 7.72 1.03
C PHE A 112 -10.86 8.16 2.49
N TRP A 113 -11.97 8.75 2.94
CA TRP A 113 -12.15 9.07 4.34
C TRP A 113 -12.09 7.82 5.23
N ARG A 114 -12.81 6.76 4.88
CA ARG A 114 -12.78 5.49 5.63
C ARG A 114 -11.40 4.83 5.64
N ALA A 115 -10.73 4.80 4.48
CA ALA A 115 -9.40 4.22 4.34
C ALA A 115 -8.31 5.03 5.06
N SER A 116 -8.58 6.31 5.36
CA SER A 116 -7.69 7.17 6.16
C SER A 116 -7.75 6.91 7.67
N LEU A 117 -8.71 6.08 8.13
CA LEU A 117 -8.85 5.75 9.54
C LEU A 117 -7.64 4.93 10.01
N MET A 118 -6.77 5.58 10.77
CA MET A 118 -5.57 4.97 11.34
C MET A 118 -5.64 4.98 12.87
N PRO A 119 -5.48 3.82 13.56
CA PRO A 119 -5.46 3.78 15.00
C PRO A 119 -4.32 4.63 15.56
N LYS A 120 -4.63 5.52 16.52
CA LYS A 120 -3.61 6.27 17.26
C LYS A 120 -2.96 5.47 18.39
N LYS A 121 -3.62 4.41 18.84
CA LYS A 121 -3.07 3.50 19.85
C LYS A 121 -1.98 2.67 19.18
N GLU A 122 -0.78 2.70 19.75
CA GLU A 122 0.32 1.84 19.31
C GLU A 122 0.01 0.37 19.57
N GLY A 123 0.39 -0.48 18.62
CA GLY A 123 0.12 -1.91 18.65
C GLY A 123 -1.33 -2.26 18.29
N TYR A 124 -1.52 -3.52 17.89
CA TYR A 124 -2.84 -4.06 17.56
C TYR A 124 -3.33 -4.97 18.71
N PRO A 125 -4.63 -4.95 19.05
CA PRO A 125 -5.19 -5.85 20.07
C PRO A 125 -5.30 -7.31 19.60
N PHE A 126 -4.69 -7.66 18.47
CA PHE A 126 -4.72 -8.99 17.85
C PHE A 126 -3.38 -9.27 17.16
N ARG A 127 -3.03 -10.55 17.04
CA ARG A 127 -1.88 -10.99 16.24
C ARG A 127 -2.17 -10.72 14.78
N ARG A 128 -1.21 -10.11 14.09
CA ARG A 128 -1.38 -9.68 12.71
C ARG A 128 -0.18 -10.10 11.89
N ILE A 129 -0.44 -10.63 10.70
CA ILE A 129 0.59 -11.03 9.74
C ILE A 129 0.64 -9.93 8.68
N PRO A 130 1.77 -9.22 8.52
CA PRO A 130 1.91 -8.22 7.47
C PRO A 130 1.61 -8.85 6.10
N LYS A 131 0.70 -8.26 5.34
CA LYS A 131 0.40 -8.68 3.98
C LYS A 131 0.95 -7.69 2.97
N VAL A 132 1.29 -8.21 1.81
CA VAL A 132 1.53 -7.41 0.61
C VAL A 132 0.24 -7.36 -0.22
N ALA A 133 -0.29 -6.16 -0.43
CA ALA A 133 -1.41 -5.91 -1.32
C ALA A 133 -0.90 -5.74 -2.76
N PHE A 134 -1.25 -6.68 -3.63
CA PHE A 134 -0.97 -6.63 -5.06
C PHE A 134 -2.16 -6.00 -5.79
N MET A 135 -1.95 -4.79 -6.30
CA MET A 135 -2.99 -3.95 -6.91
C MET A 135 -2.79 -3.91 -8.42
N PHE A 136 -3.69 -4.54 -9.16
CA PHE A 136 -3.66 -4.61 -10.61
C PHE A 136 -4.56 -3.55 -11.22
N LEU A 137 -3.95 -2.59 -11.93
CA LEU A 137 -4.66 -1.62 -12.76
C LEU A 137 -4.59 -2.07 -14.22
N THR A 138 -5.71 -2.56 -14.74
CA THR A 138 -5.75 -3.22 -16.05
C THR A 138 -6.65 -2.51 -17.03
N ARG A 139 -6.40 -2.74 -18.32
CA ARG A 139 -7.29 -2.31 -19.42
C ARG A 139 -8.29 -3.38 -19.84
N GLY A 140 -8.33 -4.52 -19.15
CA GLY A 140 -9.13 -5.68 -19.52
C GLY A 140 -8.51 -6.99 -19.02
N PRO A 141 -8.37 -8.02 -19.88
CA PRO A 141 -7.85 -9.33 -19.49
C PRO A 141 -6.46 -9.29 -18.85
N LEU A 142 -6.20 -10.25 -17.97
CA LEU A 142 -4.90 -10.52 -17.35
C LEU A 142 -4.22 -11.69 -18.08
N PRO A 143 -3.49 -11.48 -19.20
CA PRO A 143 -2.86 -12.58 -19.93
C PRO A 143 -1.79 -13.30 -19.09
N MET A 144 -1.17 -12.61 -18.14
CA MET A 144 -0.19 -13.19 -17.23
C MET A 144 -0.81 -13.91 -16.02
N LEU A 145 -2.13 -14.07 -15.97
CA LEU A 145 -2.84 -14.64 -14.82
C LEU A 145 -2.26 -16.00 -14.36
N PRO A 146 -2.01 -17.00 -15.24
CA PRO A 146 -1.48 -18.29 -14.78
C PRO A 146 -0.09 -18.19 -14.13
N LEU A 147 0.74 -17.23 -14.56
CA LEU A 147 2.04 -16.97 -13.94
C LEU A 147 1.88 -16.39 -12.53
N TRP A 148 0.91 -15.48 -12.35
CA TRP A 148 0.60 -14.91 -11.05
C TRP A 148 -0.04 -15.93 -10.10
N GLU A 149 -0.95 -16.78 -10.58
CA GLU A 149 -1.52 -17.87 -9.78
C GLU A 149 -0.43 -18.81 -9.25
N ARG A 150 0.55 -19.14 -10.10
CA ARG A 150 1.72 -19.91 -9.69
C ARG A 150 2.58 -19.19 -8.64
N PHE A 151 2.80 -17.89 -8.84
CA PHE A 151 3.57 -17.06 -7.90
C PHE A 151 2.91 -17.01 -6.52
N PHE A 152 1.58 -16.95 -6.45
CA PHE A 152 0.82 -16.87 -5.19
C PHE A 152 0.54 -18.23 -4.52
N ASN A 153 0.72 -19.34 -5.24
CA ASN A 153 0.36 -20.66 -4.74
C ASN A 153 1.07 -21.00 -3.43
N GLY A 154 0.32 -21.46 -2.42
CA GLY A 154 0.84 -21.81 -1.09
C GLY A 154 1.10 -20.62 -0.14
N HIS A 155 0.75 -19.38 -0.53
CA HIS A 155 1.09 -18.19 0.26
C HIS A 155 -0.11 -17.31 0.67
N ALA A 156 -1.33 -17.84 0.60
CA ALA A 156 -2.58 -17.10 0.83
C ALA A 156 -2.62 -16.19 2.08
N PRO A 157 -2.04 -16.54 3.25
CA PRO A 157 -2.07 -15.68 4.43
C PRO A 157 -1.21 -14.40 4.32
N LEU A 158 -0.30 -14.33 3.34
CA LEU A 158 0.76 -13.31 3.23
C LEU A 158 0.48 -12.21 2.21
N PHE A 159 -0.63 -12.32 1.47
CA PHE A 159 -0.96 -11.33 0.44
C PHE A 159 -2.46 -11.09 0.34
N SER A 160 -2.79 -10.05 -0.38
CA SER A 160 -4.15 -9.75 -0.84
C SER A 160 -4.07 -9.19 -2.26
N ILE A 161 -5.12 -9.41 -3.06
CA ILE A 161 -5.17 -8.96 -4.46
C ILE A 161 -6.30 -7.97 -4.64
N TYR A 162 -6.10 -6.93 -5.45
CA TYR A 162 -7.12 -5.95 -5.81
C TYR A 162 -7.02 -5.66 -7.30
N VAL A 163 -8.13 -5.72 -8.02
CA VAL A 163 -8.15 -5.51 -9.48
C VAL A 163 -9.06 -4.34 -9.81
N HIS A 164 -8.50 -3.30 -10.42
CA HIS A 164 -9.23 -2.24 -11.06
C HIS A 164 -9.21 -2.47 -12.57
N ALA A 165 -10.39 -2.70 -13.14
CA ALA A 165 -10.58 -2.96 -14.57
C ALA A 165 -11.69 -2.06 -15.13
N PRO A 166 -11.82 -1.90 -16.46
CA PRO A 166 -12.92 -1.13 -17.02
C PRO A 166 -14.27 -1.60 -16.48
N PRO A 167 -15.24 -0.71 -16.16
CA PRO A 167 -16.49 -1.10 -15.49
C PRO A 167 -17.31 -2.18 -16.20
N ARG A 168 -17.16 -2.31 -17.52
CA ARG A 168 -17.85 -3.31 -18.36
C ARG A 168 -17.07 -4.62 -18.53
N PHE A 169 -15.88 -4.71 -17.94
CA PHE A 169 -15.06 -5.91 -17.94
C PHE A 169 -15.28 -6.65 -16.63
N HIS A 170 -15.55 -7.95 -16.73
CA HIS A 170 -15.65 -8.85 -15.59
C HIS A 170 -14.54 -9.88 -15.66
N LEU A 171 -13.73 -9.94 -14.61
CA LEU A 171 -12.68 -10.93 -14.50
C LEU A 171 -13.31 -12.32 -14.25
N ASN A 172 -13.24 -13.20 -15.25
CA ASN A 172 -13.73 -14.57 -15.16
C ASN A 172 -12.60 -15.53 -14.76
N VAL A 173 -12.63 -16.01 -13.52
CA VAL A 173 -11.64 -16.93 -12.93
C VAL A 173 -12.34 -17.97 -12.06
N SER A 174 -11.69 -19.11 -11.82
CA SER A 174 -12.23 -20.15 -10.93
C SER A 174 -12.27 -19.67 -9.47
N GLU A 175 -13.16 -20.23 -8.65
CA GLU A 175 -13.24 -19.91 -7.22
C GLU A 175 -11.96 -20.23 -6.44
N SER A 176 -11.17 -21.18 -6.94
CA SER A 176 -9.85 -21.54 -6.41
C SER A 176 -8.76 -20.51 -6.75
N SER A 177 -9.00 -19.60 -7.70
CA SER A 177 -8.03 -18.59 -8.09
C SER A 177 -7.88 -17.55 -6.98
N PRO A 178 -6.64 -17.12 -6.65
CA PRO A 178 -6.44 -16.02 -5.71
C PRO A 178 -7.02 -14.69 -6.22
N PHE A 179 -7.41 -14.60 -7.51
CA PHE A 179 -8.07 -13.45 -8.10
C PHE A 179 -9.60 -13.49 -8.00
N TYR A 180 -10.19 -14.58 -7.50
CA TYR A 180 -11.64 -14.71 -7.37
C TYR A 180 -12.22 -13.67 -6.42
N GLY A 181 -13.25 -12.94 -6.89
CA GLY A 181 -13.89 -11.88 -6.09
C GLY A 181 -12.98 -10.70 -5.74
N ARG A 182 -11.86 -10.52 -6.44
CA ARG A 182 -10.85 -9.49 -6.12
C ARG A 182 -10.99 -8.19 -6.94
N GLN A 183 -12.02 -8.08 -7.79
CA GLN A 183 -12.30 -6.87 -8.56
C GLN A 183 -13.00 -5.82 -7.68
N ILE A 184 -12.42 -4.62 -7.60
CA ILE A 184 -12.98 -3.51 -6.82
C ILE A 184 -14.03 -2.73 -7.64
N PRO A 185 -14.93 -1.96 -6.99
CA PRO A 185 -15.76 -0.98 -7.68
C PRO A 185 -14.89 -0.01 -8.49
N SER A 186 -14.88 -0.17 -9.83
CA SER A 186 -13.96 0.52 -10.74
C SER A 186 -14.67 1.63 -11.53
N GLN A 187 -13.92 2.59 -12.05
CA GLN A 187 -14.41 3.66 -12.92
C GLN A 187 -13.64 3.70 -14.25
N ASP A 188 -14.16 4.40 -15.25
CA ASP A 188 -13.46 4.57 -16.53
C ASP A 188 -12.17 5.39 -16.36
N VAL A 189 -11.12 4.96 -17.07
CA VAL A 189 -9.78 5.55 -16.98
C VAL A 189 -9.27 5.89 -18.37
N SER A 190 -8.69 7.08 -18.50
CA SER A 190 -8.03 7.55 -19.73
C SER A 190 -6.55 7.81 -19.49
N TRP A 191 -5.71 7.31 -20.40
CA TRP A 191 -4.25 7.46 -20.31
C TRP A 191 -3.82 8.92 -20.22
N GLY A 192 -2.89 9.20 -19.30
CA GLY A 192 -2.33 10.54 -19.07
C GLY A 192 -3.32 11.58 -18.58
N THR A 193 -4.45 11.15 -18.06
CA THR A 193 -5.42 12.02 -17.39
C THR A 193 -5.42 11.76 -15.89
N VAL A 194 -6.01 12.68 -15.12
CA VAL A 194 -6.18 12.52 -13.67
C VAL A 194 -6.96 11.25 -13.28
N THR A 195 -7.82 10.74 -14.17
CA THR A 195 -8.60 9.52 -13.90
C THR A 195 -7.71 8.29 -13.67
N LEU A 196 -6.48 8.28 -14.21
CA LEU A 196 -5.51 7.22 -13.97
C LEU A 196 -5.01 7.25 -12.52
N ALA A 197 -4.65 8.44 -12.03
CA ALA A 197 -4.29 8.64 -10.63
C ALA A 197 -5.48 8.43 -9.66
N ASP A 198 -6.71 8.73 -10.10
CA ASP A 198 -7.93 8.39 -9.35
C ASP A 198 -8.07 6.87 -9.16
N ALA A 199 -7.81 6.08 -10.21
CA ALA A 199 -7.85 4.63 -10.13
C ALA A 199 -6.76 4.05 -9.21
N GLU A 200 -5.55 4.61 -9.25
CA GLU A 200 -4.46 4.24 -8.33
C GLU A 200 -4.82 4.52 -6.86
N ARG A 201 -5.37 5.70 -6.58
CA ARG A 201 -5.87 6.06 -5.24
C ARG A 201 -7.02 5.16 -4.80
N ARG A 202 -7.91 4.77 -5.72
CA ARG A 202 -9.03 3.85 -5.46
C ARG A 202 -8.57 2.44 -5.11
N LEU A 203 -7.56 1.94 -5.82
CA LEU A 203 -6.88 0.68 -5.49
C LEU A 203 -6.25 0.75 -4.09
N LEU A 204 -5.49 1.81 -3.81
CA LEU A 204 -4.88 2.03 -2.50
C LEU A 204 -5.92 2.05 -1.37
N ALA A 205 -7.00 2.80 -1.56
CA ALA A 205 -8.02 2.95 -0.53
C ALA A 205 -8.77 1.64 -0.26
N ASN A 206 -9.12 0.87 -1.30
CA ASN A 206 -9.69 -0.47 -1.14
C ASN A 206 -8.73 -1.41 -0.42
N ALA A 207 -7.44 -1.35 -0.75
CA ALA A 207 -6.42 -2.17 -0.12
C ALA A 207 -6.19 -1.80 1.36
N LEU A 208 -6.30 -0.52 1.71
CA LEU A 208 -6.12 -0.04 3.07
C LEU A 208 -7.24 -0.46 4.03
N LEU A 209 -8.41 -0.83 3.51
CA LEU A 209 -9.51 -1.35 4.33
C LEU A 209 -9.16 -2.68 5.02
N ASP A 210 -8.23 -3.48 4.47
CA ASP A 210 -7.64 -4.61 5.20
C ASP A 210 -6.49 -4.08 6.08
N PHE A 211 -6.65 -4.20 7.39
CA PHE A 211 -5.67 -3.75 8.39
C PHE A 211 -4.39 -4.57 8.42
N SER A 212 -4.37 -5.77 7.82
CA SER A 212 -3.16 -6.58 7.66
C SER A 212 -2.27 -6.14 6.51
N ASN A 213 -2.79 -5.39 5.53
CA ASN A 213 -1.98 -4.90 4.42
C ASN A 213 -1.00 -3.83 4.90
N GLU A 214 0.29 -4.11 4.70
CA GLU A 214 1.41 -3.25 5.11
C GLU A 214 2.21 -2.68 3.94
N ARG A 215 2.22 -3.39 2.81
CA ARG A 215 2.93 -3.01 1.60
C ARG A 215 1.97 -3.02 0.42
N PHE A 216 2.05 -2.04 -0.47
CA PHE A 216 1.06 -1.80 -1.53
C PHE A 216 1.77 -1.67 -2.87
N VAL A 217 1.70 -2.71 -3.70
CA VAL A 217 2.40 -2.81 -4.99
C VAL A 217 1.42 -2.53 -6.12
N LEU A 218 1.71 -1.55 -6.97
CA LEU A 218 0.94 -1.30 -8.20
C LEU A 218 1.52 -2.10 -9.37
N LEU A 219 0.66 -2.79 -10.13
CA LEU A 219 0.99 -3.63 -11.29
C LEU A 219 -0.03 -3.44 -12.43
N SER A 220 0.34 -3.82 -13.66
CA SER A 220 -0.58 -3.93 -14.81
C SER A 220 -0.72 -5.37 -15.28
N GLU A 221 -1.62 -5.58 -16.25
CA GLU A 221 -1.80 -6.83 -16.99
C GLU A 221 -0.53 -7.34 -17.71
N SER A 222 0.47 -6.47 -17.87
CA SER A 222 1.70 -6.71 -18.62
C SER A 222 2.96 -6.76 -17.75
N CYS A 223 2.77 -6.80 -16.42
CA CYS A 223 3.85 -6.98 -15.45
C CYS A 223 4.02 -8.46 -15.09
N ILE A 224 5.25 -8.85 -14.79
CA ILE A 224 5.59 -10.19 -14.29
C ILE A 224 6.43 -10.09 -13.02
N PRO A 225 6.32 -11.06 -12.08
CA PRO A 225 7.32 -11.22 -11.04
C PRO A 225 8.60 -11.81 -11.64
N ILE A 226 9.77 -11.30 -11.23
CA ILE A 226 11.06 -11.86 -11.64
C ILE A 226 11.72 -12.68 -10.54
N TYR A 227 11.24 -12.62 -9.30
CA TYR A 227 11.64 -13.51 -8.19
C TYR A 227 10.46 -14.34 -7.69
N ASN A 228 10.74 -15.36 -6.87
CA ASN A 228 9.69 -16.13 -6.21
C ASN A 228 9.00 -15.31 -5.10
N PHE A 229 7.83 -15.77 -4.65
CA PHE A 229 7.04 -15.05 -3.66
C PHE A 229 7.77 -14.85 -2.32
N PRO A 230 8.43 -15.85 -1.70
CA PRO A 230 9.15 -15.64 -0.45
C PRO A 230 10.21 -14.54 -0.52
N THR A 231 10.98 -14.47 -1.61
CA THR A 231 11.97 -13.40 -1.84
C THR A 231 11.30 -12.03 -1.94
N VAL A 232 10.24 -11.91 -2.76
CA VAL A 232 9.51 -10.64 -2.94
C VAL A 232 8.86 -10.19 -1.62
N TYR A 233 8.20 -11.11 -0.91
CA TYR A 233 7.54 -10.83 0.35
C TYR A 233 8.53 -10.29 1.38
N ARG A 234 9.64 -11.00 1.64
CA ARG A 234 10.67 -10.58 2.61
C ARG A 234 11.30 -9.25 2.21
N TYR A 235 11.65 -9.06 0.93
CA TYR A 235 12.19 -7.79 0.45
C TYR A 235 11.25 -6.61 0.73
N LEU A 236 9.94 -6.80 0.62
CA LEU A 236 8.98 -5.73 0.86
C LEU A 236 8.70 -5.52 2.35
N THR A 237 8.46 -6.59 3.10
CA THR A 237 8.10 -6.50 4.53
C THR A 237 9.27 -6.07 5.40
N ASP A 238 10.50 -6.40 5.02
CA ASP A 238 11.71 -6.07 5.79
C ASP A 238 12.29 -4.70 5.38
N SER A 239 11.65 -4.00 4.44
CA SER A 239 12.12 -2.69 3.97
C SER A 239 11.64 -1.56 4.88
N ALA A 240 12.57 -0.71 5.31
CA ALA A 240 12.29 0.52 6.04
C ALA A 240 11.70 1.64 5.14
N HIS A 241 11.88 1.54 3.82
CA HIS A 241 11.47 2.58 2.86
C HIS A 241 10.38 2.06 1.94
N SER A 242 9.65 3.00 1.32
CA SER A 242 8.83 2.74 0.14
C SER A 242 9.64 2.87 -1.16
N PHE A 243 9.11 2.37 -2.26
CA PHE A 243 9.77 2.38 -3.57
C PHE A 243 8.96 3.18 -4.60
N VAL A 244 9.02 4.50 -4.47
CA VAL A 244 8.56 5.46 -5.47
C VAL A 244 9.77 6.09 -6.13
N GLU A 245 9.88 5.96 -7.46
CA GLU A 245 10.89 6.69 -8.22
C GLU A 245 10.62 8.20 -8.12
N SER A 246 11.63 8.98 -7.73
CA SER A 246 11.45 10.42 -7.55
C SER A 246 12.74 11.17 -7.85
N TYR A 247 12.75 11.92 -8.94
CA TYR A 247 13.91 12.69 -9.39
C TYR A 247 13.51 14.02 -10.03
N ASP A 248 14.49 14.93 -10.09
CA ASP A 248 14.36 16.21 -10.77
C ASP A 248 14.83 16.08 -12.22
N ASP A 249 13.90 16.07 -13.17
CA ASP A 249 14.22 16.00 -14.59
C ASP A 249 14.16 17.41 -15.21
N PRO A 250 15.31 18.02 -15.57
CA PRO A 250 15.35 19.38 -16.10
C PRO A 250 14.78 19.51 -17.51
N THR A 251 14.44 18.41 -18.18
CA THR A 251 13.97 18.40 -19.56
C THR A 251 12.51 18.84 -19.70
N ARG A 252 12.05 18.96 -20.96
CA ARG A 252 10.64 19.19 -21.30
C ARG A 252 9.69 18.11 -20.75
N TYR A 253 10.19 16.91 -20.47
CA TYR A 253 9.40 15.78 -19.96
C TYR A 253 9.32 15.74 -18.42
N GLY A 254 10.12 16.55 -17.73
CA GLY A 254 10.08 16.72 -16.27
C GLY A 254 9.56 18.10 -15.89
N ARG A 255 10.48 19.04 -15.63
CA ARG A 255 10.17 20.43 -15.28
C ARG A 255 9.32 21.15 -16.34
N GLY A 256 9.45 20.79 -17.62
CA GLY A 256 8.61 21.37 -18.68
C GLY A 256 7.11 21.06 -18.57
N ARG A 257 6.73 20.06 -17.76
CA ARG A 257 5.33 19.70 -17.49
C ARG A 257 4.74 20.43 -16.28
N TYR A 258 5.55 21.16 -15.52
CA TYR A 258 5.10 21.91 -14.34
C TYR A 258 4.27 23.15 -14.75
N SER A 259 3.15 23.37 -14.07
CA SER A 259 2.31 24.56 -14.25
C SER A 259 2.56 25.58 -13.15
N ARG A 260 2.90 26.82 -13.52
CA ARG A 260 3.07 27.94 -12.57
C ARG A 260 1.79 28.26 -11.79
N SER A 261 0.62 27.84 -12.29
CA SER A 261 -0.67 27.99 -11.60
C SER A 261 -0.79 27.14 -10.33
N MET A 262 0.17 26.22 -10.09
CA MET A 262 0.25 25.47 -8.83
C MET A 262 0.91 26.27 -7.69
N LEU A 263 1.46 27.46 -7.96
CA LEU A 263 1.96 28.38 -6.93
C LEU A 263 0.81 28.94 -6.06
N PRO A 264 1.08 29.29 -4.79
CA PRO A 264 2.35 29.13 -4.07
C PRO A 264 2.57 27.72 -3.49
N HIS A 265 1.55 26.86 -3.57
CA HIS A 265 1.49 25.58 -2.85
C HIS A 265 2.52 24.55 -3.34
N ILE A 266 2.66 24.38 -4.66
CA ILE A 266 3.69 23.53 -5.27
C ILE A 266 4.62 24.43 -6.05
N GLN A 267 5.86 24.58 -5.58
CA GLN A 267 6.90 25.33 -6.27
C GLN A 267 7.69 24.40 -7.19
N LEU A 268 8.33 24.95 -8.22
CA LEU A 268 9.13 24.16 -9.17
C LEU A 268 10.19 23.29 -8.48
N ARG A 269 10.81 23.77 -7.40
CA ARG A 269 11.80 22.99 -6.60
C ARG A 269 11.22 21.75 -5.93
N HIS A 270 9.90 21.70 -5.73
CA HIS A 270 9.20 20.55 -5.17
C HIS A 270 8.84 19.52 -6.24
N TRP A 271 8.74 19.94 -7.50
CA TRP A 271 8.29 19.12 -8.61
C TRP A 271 9.23 17.95 -8.85
N ARG A 272 8.66 16.75 -8.94
CA ARG A 272 9.38 15.52 -9.23
C ARG A 272 8.69 14.74 -10.34
N LYS A 273 9.50 13.93 -11.02
CA LYS A 273 9.07 12.92 -11.96
C LYS A 273 9.42 11.55 -11.41
N GLY A 274 8.62 10.56 -11.78
CA GLY A 274 8.86 9.15 -11.48
C GLY A 274 8.08 8.24 -12.42
N SER A 275 8.32 6.94 -12.29
CA SER A 275 7.47 5.89 -12.83
C SER A 275 6.08 5.91 -12.20
N GLN A 276 5.06 5.57 -12.99
CA GLN A 276 3.71 5.22 -12.50
C GLN A 276 3.76 4.05 -11.51
N TRP A 277 4.67 3.08 -11.72
CA TRP A 277 4.76 1.87 -10.91
C TRP A 277 5.49 2.15 -9.61
N PHE A 278 4.73 2.06 -8.52
CA PHE A 278 5.21 2.27 -7.17
C PHE A 278 4.99 1.06 -6.27
N GLU A 279 5.73 1.06 -5.18
CA GLU A 279 5.35 0.37 -3.96
C GLU A 279 5.37 1.36 -2.79
N LEU A 280 4.35 1.26 -1.92
CA LEU A 280 4.20 2.10 -0.72
C LEU A 280 4.05 1.24 0.52
N ASN A 281 4.65 1.67 1.63
CA ASN A 281 4.25 1.19 2.95
C ASN A 281 2.89 1.79 3.37
N ARG A 282 2.24 1.18 4.37
CA ARG A 282 0.91 1.59 4.86
C ARG A 282 0.84 3.05 5.26
N LEU A 283 1.86 3.56 5.95
CA LEU A 283 1.89 4.94 6.42
C LEU A 283 1.83 5.93 5.24
N LEU A 284 2.66 5.73 4.21
CA LEU A 284 2.65 6.60 3.03
C LEU A 284 1.36 6.42 2.21
N ALA A 285 0.83 5.20 2.09
CA ALA A 285 -0.45 4.94 1.43
C ALA A 285 -1.59 5.75 2.08
N VAL A 286 -1.65 5.79 3.42
CA VAL A 286 -2.63 6.60 4.17
C VAL A 286 -2.44 8.10 3.91
N TYR A 287 -1.21 8.61 3.86
CA TYR A 287 -0.98 10.03 3.54
C TYR A 287 -1.44 10.38 2.11
N ILE A 288 -1.18 9.50 1.14
CA ILE A 288 -1.56 9.74 -0.27
C ILE A 288 -3.07 9.78 -0.46
N ILE A 289 -3.83 8.88 0.17
CA ILE A 289 -5.30 8.87 0.05
C ILE A 289 -5.96 9.96 0.90
N SER A 290 -5.30 10.41 1.99
CA SER A 290 -5.76 11.53 2.82
C SER A 290 -5.54 12.90 2.17
N ASP A 291 -4.63 13.02 1.21
CA ASP A 291 -4.37 14.30 0.53
C ASP A 291 -5.54 14.71 -0.36
N THR A 292 -6.16 15.82 0.01
CA THR A 292 -7.18 16.51 -0.79
C THR A 292 -6.63 17.76 -1.46
N GLN A 293 -5.71 18.48 -0.80
CA GLN A 293 -5.22 19.77 -1.25
C GLN A 293 -4.32 19.64 -2.49
N TYR A 294 -3.24 18.86 -2.42
CA TYR A 294 -2.25 18.83 -3.48
C TYR A 294 -2.77 18.07 -4.69
N PHE A 295 -3.46 16.96 -4.47
CA PHE A 295 -4.13 16.23 -5.54
C PHE A 295 -5.16 17.08 -6.29
N SER A 296 -5.91 17.96 -5.61
CA SER A 296 -6.82 18.89 -6.29
C SER A 296 -6.08 19.84 -7.24
N LEU A 297 -4.85 20.25 -6.90
CA LEU A 297 -4.00 21.07 -7.77
C LEU A 297 -3.54 20.27 -9.00
N PHE A 298 -3.15 19.01 -8.83
CA PHE A 298 -2.85 18.12 -9.95
C PHE A 298 -4.09 17.93 -10.85
N ARG A 299 -5.25 17.66 -10.27
CA ARG A 299 -6.52 17.54 -10.99
C ARG A 299 -6.83 18.79 -11.81
N LYS A 300 -6.58 19.98 -11.26
CA LYS A 300 -6.89 21.25 -11.90
C LYS A 300 -5.87 21.67 -12.95
N TYR A 301 -4.58 21.53 -12.65
CA TYR A 301 -3.50 22.18 -13.41
C TYR A 301 -2.54 21.23 -14.13
N CYS A 302 -2.50 19.93 -13.80
CA CYS A 302 -1.75 18.93 -14.56
C CYS A 302 -2.66 18.37 -15.66
N LYS A 303 -2.68 19.06 -16.79
CA LYS A 303 -3.38 18.64 -18.02
C LYS A 303 -2.36 18.27 -19.10
N PRO A 304 -2.70 17.40 -20.06
CA PRO A 304 -1.78 17.02 -21.13
C PRO A 304 -1.07 18.25 -21.73
N ALA A 305 0.25 18.24 -21.88
CA ALA A 305 1.18 17.09 -21.76
C ALA A 305 1.75 16.80 -20.35
N CYS A 306 1.05 17.16 -19.27
CA CYS A 306 1.36 16.73 -17.89
C CYS A 306 0.60 15.44 -17.51
N TYR A 307 1.27 14.53 -16.81
CA TYR A 307 0.78 13.18 -16.47
C TYR A 307 0.76 13.01 -14.94
N PRO A 308 -0.42 13.11 -14.28
CA PRO A 308 -0.49 13.05 -12.82
C PRO A 308 0.08 11.76 -12.21
N ASP A 309 -0.10 10.63 -12.89
CA ASP A 309 0.42 9.31 -12.54
C ASP A 309 1.97 9.27 -12.43
N GLU A 310 2.68 10.10 -13.19
CA GLU A 310 4.15 10.17 -13.16
C GLU A 310 4.70 11.30 -12.26
N HIS A 311 3.84 12.17 -11.72
CA HIS A 311 4.27 13.40 -11.03
C HIS A 311 3.67 13.61 -9.64
N TYR A 312 2.44 13.15 -9.39
CA TYR A 312 1.72 13.42 -8.15
C TYR A 312 2.40 12.81 -6.93
N ILE A 313 2.47 11.47 -6.86
CA ILE A 313 3.06 10.75 -5.71
C ILE A 313 4.54 11.14 -5.52
N PRO A 314 5.40 11.18 -6.57
CA PRO A 314 6.79 11.60 -6.40
C PRO A 314 6.93 13.02 -5.83
N THR A 315 6.12 13.97 -6.29
CA THR A 315 6.13 15.37 -5.83
C THR A 315 5.64 15.45 -4.38
N PHE A 316 4.54 14.78 -4.06
CA PHE A 316 3.97 14.77 -2.72
C PHE A 316 4.95 14.20 -1.69
N LEU A 317 5.57 13.05 -1.99
CA LEU A 317 6.57 12.47 -1.10
C LEU A 317 7.80 13.35 -0.96
N ASN A 318 8.31 13.95 -2.04
CA ASN A 318 9.45 14.88 -1.95
C ASN A 318 9.14 16.12 -1.08
N MET A 319 7.88 16.56 -1.01
CA MET A 319 7.47 17.69 -0.17
C MET A 319 7.36 17.32 1.31
N PHE A 320 6.86 16.12 1.64
CA PHE A 320 6.41 15.80 3.01
C PHE A 320 7.07 14.59 3.65
N HIS A 321 7.49 13.60 2.85
CA HIS A 321 7.88 12.28 3.35
C HIS A 321 9.11 11.70 2.64
N GLY A 322 9.98 12.56 2.11
CA GLY A 322 11.18 12.18 1.36
C GLY A 322 12.06 11.14 2.07
N PRO A 323 12.35 11.29 3.37
CA PRO A 323 13.16 10.32 4.12
C PRO A 323 12.57 8.91 4.22
N LEU A 324 11.26 8.73 3.98
CA LEU A 324 10.59 7.42 4.02
C LEU A 324 10.55 6.74 2.64
N ASN A 325 11.12 7.38 1.62
CA ASN A 325 11.13 6.90 0.23
C ASN A 325 12.55 6.63 -0.26
N SER A 326 12.74 5.55 -1.02
CA SER A 326 14.04 5.18 -1.58
C SER A 326 14.41 5.94 -2.86
N ASN A 327 13.49 6.73 -3.43
CA ASN A 327 13.63 7.44 -4.70
C ASN A 327 13.89 6.54 -5.92
N ARG A 328 13.63 5.23 -5.81
CA ARG A 328 13.69 4.26 -6.91
C ARG A 328 12.40 3.44 -7.00
N THR A 329 12.15 2.87 -8.17
CA THR A 329 11.12 1.85 -8.37
C THR A 329 11.72 0.44 -8.27
N ILE A 330 10.87 -0.54 -7.93
CA ILE A 330 11.17 -1.98 -7.95
C ILE A 330 10.65 -2.66 -9.21
N THR A 331 10.15 -1.90 -10.19
CA THR A 331 9.65 -2.42 -11.46
C THR A 331 10.61 -2.04 -12.58
N TRP A 332 11.30 -3.02 -13.14
CA TRP A 332 12.20 -2.83 -14.27
C TRP A 332 11.42 -2.51 -15.55
N VAL A 333 11.95 -1.58 -16.34
CA VAL A 333 11.39 -1.14 -17.61
C VAL A 333 12.53 -0.87 -18.60
N ASP A 334 12.39 -1.33 -19.84
CA ASP A 334 13.31 -0.97 -20.92
C ASP A 334 12.83 0.25 -21.71
N TRP A 335 13.60 1.34 -21.62
CA TRP A 335 13.38 2.59 -22.35
C TRP A 335 14.33 2.79 -23.54
N SER A 336 15.09 1.76 -23.94
CA SER A 336 16.07 1.82 -25.04
C SER A 336 15.49 2.27 -26.39
N MET A 337 14.19 2.05 -26.59
CA MET A 337 13.45 2.44 -27.81
C MET A 337 13.17 3.95 -27.92
N LEU A 338 13.46 4.75 -26.89
CA LEU A 338 13.31 6.22 -26.84
C LEU A 338 11.90 6.76 -27.21
N GLY A 339 10.88 5.90 -27.17
CA GLY A 339 9.48 6.24 -27.45
C GLY A 339 8.68 6.67 -26.21
N PRO A 340 7.39 7.05 -26.38
CA PRO A 340 6.48 7.35 -25.26
C PRO A 340 6.08 6.09 -24.48
N HIS A 341 6.47 4.91 -24.96
CA HIS A 341 6.20 3.62 -24.35
C HIS A 341 7.49 2.80 -24.30
N PRO A 342 7.68 1.99 -23.23
CA PRO A 342 8.83 1.11 -23.13
C PRO A 342 8.74 -0.04 -24.13
N ALA A 343 9.87 -0.75 -24.32
CA ALA A 343 9.92 -1.94 -25.14
C ALA A 343 8.94 -3.02 -24.62
N SER A 344 8.41 -3.81 -25.56
CA SER A 344 7.52 -4.95 -25.28
C SER A 344 8.23 -6.25 -25.64
N PHE A 345 8.17 -7.22 -24.74
CA PHE A 345 8.82 -8.52 -24.85
C PHE A 345 7.79 -9.62 -25.10
N GLY A 346 7.98 -10.36 -26.19
CA GLY A 346 7.14 -11.51 -26.57
C GLY A 346 7.89 -12.82 -26.46
N ARG A 347 7.30 -13.91 -26.98
CA ARG A 347 7.85 -15.27 -26.91
C ARG A 347 9.35 -15.35 -27.20
N ALA A 348 9.79 -14.75 -28.31
CA ALA A 348 11.16 -14.84 -28.80
C ALA A 348 12.19 -14.17 -27.88
N ASN A 349 11.75 -13.27 -27.01
CA ASN A 349 12.62 -12.57 -26.07
C ASN A 349 12.84 -13.36 -24.76
N ILE A 350 11.98 -14.34 -24.45
CA ILE A 350 12.00 -15.01 -23.15
C ILE A 350 13.00 -16.16 -23.16
N THR A 351 14.15 -15.94 -22.54
CA THR A 351 15.20 -16.95 -22.29
C THR A 351 15.61 -16.94 -20.82
N ALA A 352 16.25 -18.01 -20.35
CA ALA A 352 16.78 -18.07 -18.98
C ALA A 352 17.78 -16.93 -18.72
N ASP A 353 18.68 -16.68 -19.66
CA ASP A 353 19.68 -15.59 -19.58
C ASP A 353 19.01 -14.22 -19.54
N PHE A 354 17.93 -14.01 -20.29
CA PHE A 354 17.18 -12.76 -20.24
C PHE A 354 16.58 -12.54 -18.86
N ILE A 355 15.89 -13.54 -18.29
CA ILE A 355 15.32 -13.42 -16.93
C ILE A 355 16.42 -13.25 -15.89
N GLN A 356 17.56 -13.92 -16.04
CA GLN A 356 18.71 -13.76 -15.15
C GLN A 356 19.30 -12.35 -15.24
N ALA A 357 19.38 -11.77 -16.44
CA ALA A 357 19.84 -10.39 -16.63
C ALA A 357 18.87 -9.36 -16.01
N LEU A 358 17.56 -9.64 -15.97
CA LEU A 358 16.59 -8.79 -15.26
C LEU A 358 16.82 -8.83 -13.74
N ARG A 359 17.19 -9.99 -13.19
CA ARG A 359 17.48 -10.18 -11.76
C ARG A 359 18.80 -9.54 -11.35
N ASN A 360 19.85 -9.78 -12.13
CA ASN A 360 21.18 -9.31 -11.82
C ASN A 360 21.94 -8.98 -13.11
N ASN A 361 22.03 -7.69 -13.40
CA ASN A 361 22.85 -7.14 -14.49
C ASN A 361 24.18 -6.54 -13.99
N GLY A 362 24.60 -6.88 -12.76
CA GLY A 362 25.76 -6.32 -12.09
C GLY A 362 25.54 -4.94 -11.45
N SER A 363 24.34 -4.36 -11.57
CA SER A 363 24.02 -3.11 -10.86
C SER A 363 23.74 -3.37 -9.38
N LEU A 364 24.25 -2.47 -8.54
CA LEU A 364 23.90 -2.42 -7.12
C LEU A 364 23.00 -1.22 -6.88
N CYS A 365 22.03 -1.40 -6.00
CA CYS A 365 21.13 -0.34 -5.57
C CYS A 365 21.02 -0.33 -4.05
N ARG A 366 20.60 0.81 -3.52
CA ARG A 366 20.40 0.96 -2.08
C ARG A 366 19.12 0.26 -1.66
N TYR A 367 19.22 -0.58 -0.64
CA TYR A 367 18.13 -1.21 0.07
C TYR A 367 18.36 -1.01 1.57
N ASN A 368 17.44 -0.30 2.22
CA ASN A 368 17.65 0.21 3.58
C ASN A 368 18.96 1.01 3.66
N SER A 369 19.88 0.59 4.53
CA SER A 369 21.19 1.23 4.72
C SER A 369 22.32 0.56 3.90
N GLU A 370 22.01 -0.50 3.15
CA GLU A 370 22.99 -1.35 2.48
C GLU A 370 22.83 -1.35 0.95
N MET A 371 23.81 -1.91 0.26
CA MET A 371 23.73 -2.14 -1.19
C MET A 371 23.30 -3.58 -1.46
N THR A 372 22.40 -3.77 -2.40
CA THR A 372 21.92 -5.09 -2.84
C THR A 372 22.00 -5.21 -4.36
N SER A 373 22.12 -6.44 -4.86
CA SER A 373 21.95 -6.77 -6.28
C SER A 373 20.48 -6.94 -6.68
N ILE A 374 19.56 -7.07 -5.72
CA ILE A 374 18.12 -7.19 -5.99
C ILE A 374 17.52 -5.79 -6.15
N CYS A 375 17.58 -5.28 -7.37
CA CYS A 375 17.13 -3.91 -7.66
C CYS A 375 15.69 -3.81 -8.15
N TYR A 376 15.18 -4.88 -8.74
CA TYR A 376 13.82 -4.94 -9.25
C TYR A 376 13.19 -6.26 -8.81
N LEU A 377 11.92 -6.23 -8.44
CA LEU A 377 11.13 -7.42 -8.09
C LEU A 377 10.18 -7.81 -9.22
N PHE A 378 9.84 -6.83 -10.06
CA PHE A 378 8.91 -6.97 -11.17
C PHE A 378 9.54 -6.41 -12.46
N ALA A 379 9.00 -6.83 -13.59
CA ALA A 379 9.43 -6.32 -14.89
C ALA A 379 8.23 -6.06 -15.82
N ARG A 380 8.43 -5.14 -16.77
CA ARG A 380 7.48 -4.81 -17.85
C ARG A 380 8.23 -4.33 -19.10
N LYS A 381 7.66 -4.42 -20.31
CA LYS A 381 6.28 -4.82 -20.65
C LYS A 381 6.26 -6.16 -21.38
N PHE A 382 5.43 -7.10 -20.94
CA PHE A 382 5.30 -8.41 -21.56
C PHE A 382 3.97 -8.53 -22.30
N ASP A 383 4.00 -8.99 -23.54
CA ASP A 383 2.79 -9.29 -24.30
C ASP A 383 2.32 -10.75 -24.08
N PRO A 384 1.07 -11.11 -24.42
CA PRO A 384 0.53 -12.43 -24.12
C PRO A 384 1.35 -13.61 -24.65
N SER A 385 2.11 -13.44 -25.75
CA SER A 385 2.94 -14.51 -26.30
C SER A 385 4.12 -14.91 -25.40
N ALA A 386 4.49 -14.06 -24.44
CA ALA A 386 5.54 -14.34 -23.46
C ALA A 386 5.11 -15.35 -22.38
N LEU A 387 3.80 -15.60 -22.18
CA LEU A 387 3.31 -16.41 -21.06
C LEU A 387 3.88 -17.84 -21.07
N GLU A 388 3.77 -18.54 -22.20
CA GLU A 388 4.18 -19.95 -22.29
C GLU A 388 5.67 -20.16 -21.96
N PRO A 389 6.63 -19.43 -22.57
CA PRO A 389 8.04 -19.59 -22.19
C PRO A 389 8.32 -19.15 -20.75
N LEU A 390 7.62 -18.14 -20.21
CA LEU A 390 7.74 -17.76 -18.79
C LEU A 390 7.30 -18.89 -17.85
N LEU A 391 6.19 -19.57 -18.16
CA LEU A 391 5.73 -20.73 -17.40
C LEU A 391 6.74 -21.87 -17.46
N ASN A 392 7.31 -22.14 -18.63
CA ASN A 392 8.34 -23.18 -18.80
C ASN A 392 9.59 -22.89 -17.95
N LEU A 393 10.08 -21.65 -17.96
CA LEU A 393 11.24 -21.25 -17.13
C LEU A 393 10.92 -21.33 -15.64
N SER A 394 9.71 -20.93 -15.23
CA SER A 394 9.29 -21.04 -13.82
C SER A 394 9.15 -22.50 -13.36
N SER A 395 8.87 -23.45 -14.27
CA SER A 395 8.87 -24.89 -14.00
C SER A 395 10.26 -25.49 -13.84
N GLN A 396 11.21 -25.01 -14.63
CA GLN A 396 12.60 -25.47 -14.57
C GLN A 396 13.37 -24.87 -13.38
N SER A 397 12.93 -23.70 -12.89
CA SER A 397 13.50 -23.03 -11.71
C SER A 397 13.13 -23.70 -10.36
N GLY A 398 12.49 -24.87 -10.38
CA GLY A 398 12.33 -25.75 -9.22
C GLY A 398 13.64 -26.40 -8.75
N CYS A 399 14.70 -26.33 -9.56
CA CYS A 399 16.07 -26.64 -9.18
C CYS A 399 16.91 -25.37 -9.28
N ILE A 400 16.94 -24.58 -8.20
CA ILE A 400 17.99 -23.65 -7.72
C ILE A 400 17.28 -22.81 -6.65
N LEU A 401 17.08 -23.44 -5.49
CA LEU A 401 16.95 -22.73 -4.23
C LEU A 401 18.31 -22.09 -3.96
N GLN A 402 18.54 -20.89 -4.48
CA GLN A 402 19.59 -20.02 -3.97
C GLN A 402 19.10 -19.50 -2.60
N ILE A 403 19.18 -20.38 -1.60
CA ILE A 403 19.06 -20.00 -0.20
C ILE A 403 20.40 -19.35 0.13
N ASP A 404 20.43 -18.03 0.23
CA ASP A 404 21.57 -17.34 0.82
C ASP A 404 21.76 -17.83 2.27
N VAL A 405 23.02 -17.98 2.66
CA VAL A 405 23.52 -18.57 3.90
C VAL A 405 22.69 -18.09 5.11
N VAL A 406 21.97 -19.02 5.75
CA VAL A 406 21.41 -18.79 7.09
C VAL A 406 22.47 -19.26 8.08
N GLU A 407 22.88 -18.35 8.96
CA GLU A 407 23.85 -18.61 10.03
C GLU A 407 23.49 -19.89 10.83
N PRO A 408 24.47 -20.75 11.19
CA PRO A 408 24.20 -22.00 11.94
C PRO A 408 23.42 -21.79 13.26
N SER A 409 23.58 -20.63 13.90
CA SER A 409 22.89 -20.23 15.12
C SER A 409 21.36 -20.13 14.95
N LEU A 410 20.88 -19.79 13.75
CA LEU A 410 19.46 -19.64 13.43
C LEU A 410 18.75 -20.97 13.20
N CYS A 411 19.48 -22.02 12.79
CA CYS A 411 18.90 -23.36 12.62
C CYS A 411 18.56 -23.97 13.98
N TYR A 412 19.46 -23.83 14.96
CA TYR A 412 19.24 -24.24 16.34
C TYR A 412 18.07 -23.48 16.98
N PHE A 413 17.93 -22.18 16.68
CA PHE A 413 16.84 -21.34 17.19
C PHE A 413 15.47 -21.68 16.58
N MET A 414 15.43 -22.10 15.31
CA MET A 414 14.17 -22.55 14.68
C MET A 414 13.77 -23.97 15.10
N LEU A 415 14.72 -24.87 15.35
CA LEU A 415 14.42 -26.24 15.79
C LEU A 415 13.86 -26.28 17.22
N THR A 416 14.38 -25.45 18.12
CA THR A 416 13.89 -25.34 19.51
C THR A 416 12.50 -24.70 19.62
N GLN A 417 12.13 -23.82 18.68
CA GLN A 417 10.83 -23.13 18.67
C GLN A 417 9.70 -23.91 17.98
N ILE A 418 10.00 -24.91 17.14
CA ILE A 418 9.00 -25.50 16.25
C ILE A 418 8.60 -26.95 16.64
N TYR A 419 9.44 -27.79 17.29
CA TYR A 419 9.03 -29.21 17.49
C TYR A 419 9.47 -29.99 18.73
N PHE A 420 10.13 -29.42 19.74
CA PHE A 420 10.66 -30.24 20.85
C PHE A 420 10.26 -29.71 22.24
N GLU A 421 9.00 -29.92 22.64
CA GLU A 421 8.56 -29.71 24.03
C GLU A 421 8.87 -30.90 24.97
N ASN A 422 9.46 -32.01 24.50
CA ASN A 422 9.61 -33.25 25.28
C ASN A 422 10.97 -33.97 25.19
N TYR A 423 12.03 -33.34 24.69
CA TYR A 423 13.35 -33.96 24.58
C TYR A 423 14.41 -33.13 25.31
N THR A 424 15.41 -33.82 25.88
CA THR A 424 16.53 -33.18 26.56
C THR A 424 17.59 -32.70 25.58
N ASP A 425 18.35 -31.66 25.92
CA ASP A 425 19.38 -31.07 25.05
C ASP A 425 20.41 -32.11 24.58
N GLU A 426 20.76 -33.08 25.43
CA GLU A 426 21.68 -34.19 25.10
C GLU A 426 21.10 -35.15 24.04
N GLU A 427 19.77 -35.32 23.97
CA GLU A 427 19.13 -36.18 22.97
C GLU A 427 19.07 -35.51 21.59
N ILE A 428 18.91 -34.18 21.58
CA ILE A 428 18.93 -33.36 20.36
C ILE A 428 20.34 -33.35 19.76
N ASP A 429 21.37 -33.15 20.59
CA ASP A 429 22.76 -33.13 20.14
C ASP A 429 23.20 -34.50 19.61
N ARG A 430 22.78 -35.60 20.26
CA ARG A 430 23.08 -36.96 19.77
C ARG A 430 22.43 -37.27 18.43
N CYS A 431 21.18 -36.84 18.20
CA CYS A 431 20.52 -37.02 16.90
C CYS A 431 21.19 -36.19 15.79
N PHE A 432 21.75 -35.02 16.13
CA PHE A 432 22.48 -34.20 15.18
C PHE A 432 23.81 -34.85 14.77
N GLU A 433 24.56 -35.38 15.74
CA GLU A 433 25.86 -36.04 15.51
C GLU A 433 25.72 -37.35 14.72
N GLU A 434 24.76 -38.23 15.06
CA GLU A 434 24.52 -39.47 14.30
C GLU A 434 24.11 -39.18 12.85
N PHE A 435 23.28 -38.17 12.61
CA PHE A 435 22.88 -37.75 11.26
C PHE A 435 24.05 -37.15 10.46
N TYR A 436 24.92 -36.38 11.12
CA TYR A 436 26.07 -35.77 10.47
C TYR A 436 27.06 -36.84 10.00
N GLU A 437 27.35 -37.85 10.82
CA GLU A 437 28.26 -38.95 10.50
C GLU A 437 27.72 -39.85 9.37
N ASP A 438 26.42 -40.15 9.35
CA ASP A 438 25.80 -40.96 8.28
C ASP A 438 25.84 -40.27 6.92
N VAL A 439 25.52 -38.97 6.89
CA VAL A 439 25.59 -38.16 5.66
C VAL A 439 27.04 -37.98 5.21
N HIS A 440 27.97 -37.78 6.13
CA HIS A 440 29.39 -37.62 5.81
C HIS A 440 30.00 -38.91 5.24
N THR A 441 29.62 -40.07 5.80
CA THR A 441 30.13 -41.39 5.39
C THR A 441 29.63 -41.81 4.00
N GLU A 442 28.37 -41.51 3.64
CA GLU A 442 27.85 -41.78 2.30
C GLU A 442 28.43 -40.83 1.24
N LEU A 443 28.74 -39.57 1.60
CA LEU A 443 29.32 -38.59 0.68
C LEU A 443 30.80 -38.86 0.35
N LEU A 444 31.56 -39.50 1.24
CA LEU A 444 32.95 -39.92 1.01
C LEU A 444 33.09 -40.94 -0.13
N LYS A 445 32.01 -41.63 -0.53
CA LYS A 445 32.02 -42.62 -1.62
C LYS A 445 32.05 -42.00 -3.02
N PHE A 446 31.76 -40.70 -3.17
CA PHE A 446 31.60 -40.04 -4.47
C PHE A 446 32.74 -39.10 -4.90
N GLY A 447 33.85 -39.06 -4.15
CA GLY A 447 35.16 -38.63 -4.66
C GLY A 447 35.39 -37.14 -4.97
N GLU A 448 34.40 -36.26 -4.92
CA GLU A 448 34.59 -34.80 -5.04
C GLU A 448 33.60 -34.04 -4.12
N ILE A 449 34.13 -33.12 -3.30
CA ILE A 449 33.34 -32.26 -2.40
C ILE A 449 32.63 -31.21 -3.25
N VAL A 450 31.41 -31.53 -3.69
CA VAL A 450 30.49 -30.59 -4.33
C VAL A 450 29.52 -30.07 -3.26
N ASN A 451 29.50 -28.75 -3.06
CA ASN A 451 28.58 -28.05 -2.15
C ASN A 451 27.12 -28.33 -2.55
N PHE A 452 26.47 -29.28 -1.87
CA PHE A 452 25.03 -29.53 -1.98
C PHE A 452 24.32 -29.26 -0.65
N LYS A 453 23.16 -28.59 -0.73
CA LYS A 453 22.23 -28.37 0.38
C LYS A 453 21.22 -29.51 0.46
N VAL A 454 21.09 -30.13 1.62
CA VAL A 454 20.05 -31.12 1.95
C VAL A 454 18.75 -30.41 2.33
N LEU A 455 17.63 -30.81 1.75
CA LEU A 455 16.28 -30.39 2.14
C LEU A 455 15.78 -31.30 3.28
N PHE A 456 15.40 -30.71 4.41
CA PHE A 456 14.77 -31.44 5.52
C PHE A 456 13.32 -31.82 5.16
N TYR A 457 13.06 -33.13 5.03
CA TYR A 457 11.73 -33.70 5.21
C TYR A 457 11.81 -34.65 6.40
N CYS A 458 11.32 -34.23 7.57
CA CYS A 458 11.10 -35.16 8.68
C CYS A 458 9.79 -35.91 8.40
N CYS A 459 9.86 -37.08 7.77
CA CYS A 459 8.82 -38.08 7.88
C CYS A 459 8.86 -38.61 9.31
N ALA A 460 7.79 -38.41 10.07
CA ALA A 460 7.63 -39.10 11.35
C ALA A 460 7.59 -40.62 11.08
N CYS A 461 8.61 -41.33 11.56
CA CYS A 461 8.56 -42.78 11.71
C CYS A 461 7.51 -43.13 12.76
N THR A 462 6.26 -43.35 12.36
CA THR A 462 5.39 -44.23 13.11
C THR A 462 5.83 -45.65 12.82
N THR A 463 6.58 -46.25 13.74
CA THR A 463 6.70 -47.71 13.84
C THR A 463 5.31 -48.29 14.10
N VAL A 464 4.63 -48.72 13.05
CA VAL A 464 3.69 -49.85 13.15
C VAL A 464 4.46 -51.05 12.59
N GLU A 465 4.61 -52.08 13.41
CA GLU A 465 5.39 -53.27 13.13
C GLU A 465 5.06 -53.88 11.76
N GLY A 466 6.12 -54.13 10.98
CA GLY A 466 6.12 -55.10 9.90
C GLY A 466 5.64 -54.59 8.54
N GLN A 467 6.48 -53.84 7.81
CA GLN A 467 6.56 -53.91 6.35
C GLN A 467 7.87 -53.31 5.81
N ASP A 468 8.42 -53.99 4.81
CA ASP A 468 9.76 -53.88 4.21
C ASP A 468 10.00 -52.55 3.44
N PRO A 469 11.12 -51.81 3.64
CA PRO A 469 11.34 -50.48 3.04
C PRO A 469 11.79 -50.43 1.57
N GLU A 470 11.93 -51.55 0.85
CA GLU A 470 12.60 -51.56 -0.47
C GLU A 470 11.78 -51.05 -1.69
N ARG A 471 10.69 -50.26 -1.52
CA ARG A 471 9.80 -49.92 -2.65
C ARG A 471 9.69 -48.47 -3.12
N TRP A 472 10.49 -47.54 -2.62
CA TRP A 472 10.30 -46.10 -2.96
C TRP A 472 11.50 -45.41 -3.59
N ILE A 473 12.19 -46.08 -4.52
CA ILE A 473 13.07 -45.39 -5.48
C ILE A 473 12.83 -45.95 -6.90
N ARG A 474 11.92 -45.31 -7.64
CA ARG A 474 11.93 -45.20 -9.11
C ARG A 474 11.31 -43.88 -9.55
#